data_AF-D4ZKP0-F1
#
_entry.id   AF-D4ZKP0-F1
#
_cell.length_a   1.000
_cell.length_b   1.000
_cell.length_c   1.000
_cell.angle_alpha   90.00
_cell.angle_beta   90.00
_cell.angle_gamma   90.00
#
_symmetry.space_group_name_H-M   'P 1'
#
loop_
_entity.id
_entity.type
_entity.pdbx_description
1 polymer ?
#
loop_
_entity_poly.entity_id
_entity_poly.type
_entity_poly.pdbx_seq_one_letter_code
_entity_poly.pdbx_strand_id
1 'polypeptide(L)'
;MVDQYSDQSYEHRRDWVESRLLELAGVFAIDVCAYAVIGNHLHVVLCIDKEQVLAWTNMEVLVQWHKLFKGTLLTQSLVKGIFLISMN
;
A
#
# COMPACT_ATOMS: atom_id res chain seq x y z
N MET A 1 20.46 15.65 -2.53
CA MET A 1 21.57 15.29 -3.43
C MET A 1 21.09 15.59 -4.84
N VAL A 2 21.88 16.34 -5.59
CA VAL A 2 21.58 16.65 -6.99
C VAL A 2 21.86 15.40 -7.82
N ASP A 3 20.93 15.03 -8.71
CA ASP A 3 21.15 13.97 -9.66
C ASP A 3 22.26 14.36 -10.64
N GLN A 4 23.28 13.52 -10.77
CA GLN A 4 24.49 13.85 -11.55
C GLN A 4 24.25 13.88 -13.06
N TYR A 5 23.14 13.31 -13.53
CA TYR A 5 22.81 13.27 -14.95
C TYR A 5 21.92 14.45 -15.39
N SER A 6 20.98 14.88 -14.55
CA SER A 6 20.05 15.97 -14.85
C SER A 6 20.37 17.30 -14.17
N ASP A 7 21.33 17.32 -13.23
CA ASP A 7 21.65 18.47 -12.37
C ASP A 7 20.44 18.97 -11.54
N GLN A 8 19.45 18.10 -11.31
CA GLN A 8 18.24 18.42 -10.55
C GLN A 8 18.25 17.83 -9.14
N SER A 9 17.80 18.60 -8.15
CA SER A 9 17.51 18.09 -6.81
C SER A 9 16.09 17.53 -6.73
N TYR A 10 15.99 16.21 -6.54
CA TYR A 10 14.71 15.51 -6.34
C TYR A 10 14.31 15.39 -4.87
N GLU A 11 14.96 16.12 -3.97
CA GLU A 11 14.67 16.07 -2.53
C GLU A 11 13.23 16.48 -2.19
N HIS A 12 12.60 17.30 -3.03
CA HIS A 12 11.18 17.68 -2.90
C HIS A 12 10.22 16.48 -2.96
N ARG A 13 10.67 15.32 -3.46
CA ARG A 13 9.88 14.08 -3.46
C ARG A 13 9.94 13.31 -2.14
N ARG A 14 10.84 13.67 -1.21
CA ARG A 14 11.00 12.93 0.05
C ARG A 14 9.70 12.87 0.83
N ASP A 15 9.04 14.02 0.99
CA ASP A 15 7.78 14.11 1.74
C ASP A 15 6.67 13.30 1.07
N TRP A 16 6.61 13.32 -0.26
CA TRP A 16 5.66 12.50 -1.02
C TRP A 16 5.95 11.00 -0.90
N VAL A 17 7.22 10.59 -0.99
CA VAL A 17 7.63 9.19 -0.84
C VAL A 17 7.30 8.71 0.57
N GLU A 18 7.63 9.48 1.59
CA GLU A 18 7.34 9.14 2.99
C GLU A 18 5.83 9.01 3.23
N SER A 19 5.05 9.99 2.77
CA SER A 19 3.58 9.94 2.87
C SER A 19 3.02 8.70 2.18
N ARG A 20 3.56 8.36 1.00
CA ARG A 20 3.14 7.17 0.26
C ARG A 20 3.53 5.88 0.99
N LEU A 21 4.74 5.81 1.54
CA LEU A 21 5.19 4.63 2.30
C LEU A 21 4.31 4.40 3.54
N LEU A 22 3.94 5.46 4.26
CA LEU A 22 3.03 5.37 5.40
C LEU A 22 1.62 4.92 5.01
N GLU A 23 1.08 5.43 3.90
CA GLU A 23 -0.20 4.98 3.37
C GLU A 23 -0.18 3.49 3.03
N LEU A 24 0.86 3.04 2.31
CA LEU A 24 1.01 1.64 1.90
C LEU A 24 1.21 0.72 3.10
N ALA A 25 1.96 1.15 4.13
CA ALA A 25 2.15 0.41 5.37
C ALA A 25 0.82 0.09 6.06
N GLY A 26 -0.06 1.09 6.15
CA GLY A 26 -1.40 0.93 6.73
C GLY A 26 -2.37 0.06 5.92
N VAL A 27 -2.03 -0.27 4.66
CA VAL A 27 -2.86 -1.13 3.79
C VAL A 27 -2.36 -2.57 3.76
N PHE A 28 -1.04 -2.79 3.74
CA PHE A 28 -0.46 -4.11 3.47
C PHE A 28 -0.01 -4.90 4.71
N ALA A 29 -0.30 -4.42 5.93
CA ALA A 29 0.22 -5.02 7.17
C ALA A 29 1.75 -5.20 7.10
N ILE A 30 2.43 -4.11 6.78
CA ILE A 30 3.88 -4.03 6.72
C ILE A 30 4.36 -2.82 7.52
N ASP A 31 5.56 -2.92 8.06
CA ASP A 31 6.26 -1.79 8.67
C ASP A 31 7.36 -1.29 7.73
N VAL A 32 7.59 0.02 7.73
CA VAL A 32 8.72 0.64 7.04
C VAL A 32 9.87 0.76 8.04
N CYS A 33 10.83 -0.17 7.97
CA CYS A 33 11.97 -0.18 8.88
C CYS A 33 12.99 0.91 8.53
N ALA A 34 13.21 1.13 7.24
CA ALA A 34 14.11 2.17 6.73
C ALA A 34 13.74 2.52 5.29
N TYR A 35 14.04 3.75 4.87
CA TYR A 35 13.99 4.15 3.47
C TYR A 35 15.06 5.19 3.18
N ALA A 36 15.50 5.27 1.92
CA ALA A 36 16.43 6.28 1.44
C ALA A 36 16.01 6.77 0.05
N VAL A 37 15.94 8.09 -0.11
CA VAL A 37 15.71 8.77 -1.39
C VAL A 37 17.02 9.42 -1.81
N ILE A 38 17.63 8.92 -2.89
CA ILE A 38 18.94 9.35 -3.37
C ILE A 38 18.84 9.62 -4.87
N GLY A 39 18.76 10.90 -5.25
CA GLY A 39 18.50 11.30 -6.63
C GLY A 39 17.17 10.73 -7.14
N ASN A 40 17.23 9.89 -8.17
CA ASN A 40 16.07 9.18 -8.74
C ASN A 40 15.85 7.76 -8.17
N HIS A 41 16.71 7.28 -7.26
CA HIS A 41 16.61 5.95 -6.66
C HIS A 41 15.91 5.97 -5.30
N LEU A 42 15.15 4.91 -5.04
CA LEU A 42 14.47 4.65 -3.77
C LEU A 42 14.88 3.27 -3.24
N HIS A 43 15.44 3.23 -2.04
CA HIS A 43 15.66 2.00 -1.29
C HIS A 43 14.67 1.94 -0.13
N VAL A 44 14.04 0.79 0.10
CA VAL A 44 13.07 0.58 1.19
C VAL A 44 13.35 -0.77 1.85
N VAL A 45 13.37 -0.78 3.18
CA VAL A 45 13.42 -1.99 4.00
C VAL A 45 12.08 -2.13 4.70
N LEU A 46 11.42 -3.26 4.48
CA LEU A 46 10.09 -3.56 4.99
C LEU A 46 10.13 -4.77 5.92
N CYS A 47 9.29 -4.74 6.95
CA CYS A 47 8.95 -5.91 7.74
C CYS A 47 7.51 -6.33 7.45
N ILE A 48 7.26 -7.63 7.36
CA ILE A 48 5.89 -8.16 7.22
C ILE A 48 5.34 -8.44 8.62
N ASP A 49 4.23 -7.81 8.97
CA ASP A 49 3.49 -8.14 10.18
C ASP A 49 2.66 -9.41 9.95
N LYS A 50 3.32 -10.56 10.11
CA LYS A 50 2.70 -11.88 9.90
C LYS A 50 1.55 -12.14 10.86
N GLU A 51 1.64 -11.65 12.09
CA GLU A 51 0.60 -11.85 13.09
C GLU A 51 -0.68 -11.15 12.65
N GLN A 52 -0.57 -9.89 12.21
CA GLN A 52 -1.69 -9.13 11.68
C GLN A 52 -2.29 -9.73 10.41
N VAL A 53 -1.46 -10.11 9.43
CA VAL A 53 -1.95 -10.73 8.19
C VAL A 53 -2.70 -12.04 8.45
N LEU A 54 -2.20 -12.87 9.36
CA LEU A 54 -2.83 -14.15 9.69
C LEU A 54 -4.11 -13.98 10.52
N ALA A 55 -4.27 -12.85 11.22
CA ALA A 55 -5.48 -12.51 11.94
C ALA A 55 -6.60 -11.97 11.03
N TRP A 56 -6.27 -11.50 9.82
CA TRP A 56 -7.27 -10.96 8.89
C TRP A 56 -8.17 -12.04 8.31
N THR A 57 -9.46 -11.75 8.35
CA THR A 57 -10.48 -12.46 7.57
C THR A 57 -10.36 -12.11 6.08
N ASN A 58 -10.90 -12.97 5.22
CA ASN A 58 -11.00 -12.68 3.78
C ASN A 58 -11.69 -11.34 3.49
N MET A 59 -12.67 -10.94 4.32
CA MET A 59 -13.35 -9.65 4.19
C MET A 59 -12.43 -8.48 4.52
N GLU A 60 -11.63 -8.58 5.58
CA GLU A 60 -10.64 -7.55 5.92
C GLU A 60 -9.57 -7.41 4.85
N VAL A 61 -9.06 -8.54 4.32
CA VAL A 61 -8.12 -8.54 3.18
C VAL A 61 -8.72 -7.79 1.98
N LEU A 62 -9.98 -8.05 1.64
CA LEU A 62 -10.67 -7.37 0.54
C LEU A 62 -10.85 -5.87 0.82
N VAL A 63 -11.28 -5.50 2.03
CA VAL A 63 -11.44 -4.10 2.43
C VAL A 63 -10.11 -3.35 2.33
N GLN A 64 -9.01 -3.95 2.79
CA GLN A 64 -7.67 -3.38 2.67
C GLN A 64 -7.25 -3.22 1.20
N TRP A 65 -7.42 -4.26 0.39
CA TRP A 65 -7.14 -4.20 -1.04
C TRP A 65 -7.91 -3.07 -1.75
N HIS A 66 -9.16 -2.86 -1.37
CA HIS A 66 -10.01 -1.81 -1.93
C HIS A 66 -9.62 -0.38 -1.54
N LYS A 67 -8.75 -0.18 -0.54
CA LYS A 67 -8.20 1.15 -0.23
C LYS A 67 -7.30 1.68 -1.34
N LEU A 68 -6.59 0.79 -2.05
CA LEU A 68 -5.65 1.18 -3.11
C LEU A 68 -6.14 0.83 -4.51
N PHE A 69 -6.95 -0.23 -4.63
CA PHE A 69 -7.38 -0.75 -5.91
C PHE A 69 -8.89 -0.73 -6.05
N LYS A 70 -9.38 -0.46 -7.26
CA LYS A 70 -10.83 -0.51 -7.54
C LYS A 70 -11.41 -1.92 -7.34
N GLY A 71 -10.59 -2.95 -7.49
CA GLY A 71 -11.02 -4.35 -7.53
C GLY A 71 -12.01 -4.63 -8.67
N THR A 72 -12.68 -5.77 -8.61
CA THR A 72 -13.68 -6.23 -9.58
C THR A 72 -15.10 -5.93 -9.10
N LEU A 73 -16.10 -5.99 -9.99
CA LEU A 73 -17.51 -5.84 -9.58
C LEU A 73 -17.91 -6.87 -8.51
N LEU A 74 -17.39 -8.10 -8.59
CA LEU A 74 -17.63 -9.14 -7.60
C LEU A 74 -17.13 -8.75 -6.21
N THR A 75 -15.86 -8.34 -6.12
CA THR A 75 -15.23 -7.95 -4.84
C THR A 75 -15.85 -6.68 -4.26
N GLN A 76 -16.24 -5.72 -5.10
CA GLN A 76 -17.01 -4.54 -4.69
C GLN A 76 -18.39 -4.91 -4.13
N SER A 77 -19.13 -5.79 -4.81
CA SER A 77 -20.45 -6.25 -4.34
C SER A 77 -20.35 -7.03 -3.05
N LEU A 78 -19.29 -7.84 -2.89
CA LEU A 78 -19.00 -8.59 -1.68
C LEU A 78 -18.74 -7.65 -0.49
N VAL A 79 -17.89 -6.64 -0.65
CA VAL A 79 -17.60 -5.64 0.40
C VAL A 79 -18.82 -4.79 0.74
N LYS A 80 -19.69 -4.49 -0.23
CA LYS A 80 -20.94 -3.75 0.00
C LYS A 80 -22.07 -4.58 0.62
N GLY A 81 -21.86 -5.88 0.83
CA GLY A 81 -22.90 -6.78 1.33
C GLY A 81 -24.06 -7.01 0.35
N ILE A 82 -23.86 -6.74 -0.95
CA ILE A 82 -24.88 -6.85 -2.01
C ILE A 82 -25.09 -8.31 -2.46
N PHE A 83 -24.28 -9.25 -1.99
CA PHE A 83 -24.57 -10.69 -2.12
C PHE A 83 -25.63 -11.14 -1.09
N LEU A 84 -26.82 -10.55 -1.19
CA LEU A 84 -28.04 -11.09 -0.60
C LEU A 84 -28.76 -11.91 -1.67
N ILE A 85 -28.66 -13.25 -1.52
CA ILE A 85 -29.64 -14.24 -1.97
C ILE A 85 -29.88 -14.33 -3.49
N SER A 86 -29.24 -15.31 -4.13
CA SER A 86 -29.88 -16.20 -5.13
C SER A 86 -28.92 -17.33 -5.53
N MET A 87 -28.71 -18.28 -4.63
CA MET A 87 -28.42 -19.66 -5.02
C MET A 87 -29.43 -20.53 -4.29
N ASN A 88 -30.65 -20.53 -4.81
CA ASN A 88 -31.65 -21.57 -4.56
C ASN A 88 -32.07 -22.11 -5.92
#